data_AF-A0A554XHB4-F1
#
_entry.id   AF-A0A554XHB4-F1
#
_cell.length_a   1.000
_cell.length_b   1.000
_cell.length_c   1.000
_cell.angle_alpha   90.00
_cell.angle_beta   90.00
_cell.angle_gamma   90.00
#
_symmetry.space_group_name_H-M   'P 1'
#
loop_
_entity.id
_entity.type
_entity.pdbx_description
1 polymer ?
#
loop_
_entity_poly.entity_id
_entity_poly.type
_entity_poly.pdbx_seq_one_letter_code
_entity_poly.pdbx_strand_id
1 'polypeptide(L)'
;MLDAPMLGLDFVADDSRVGFRLHSLGVLNWGTFNQRVWRLDLGGRNGLLTGDIGSGKSTLVDAITTLLVPPQRVAYNKAAGAEARERSLRSYVVGHYKSERNEITGSTRPVALRDASSHSIILAVFRNEGYDQAVTLAQVFFWGKDTQG
;
A
#
# COMPACT_ATOMS: atom_id res chain seq x y z
N MET A 1 2.33 51.47 29.01
CA MET A 1 1.83 51.19 27.65
C MET A 1 1.39 49.74 27.67
N LEU A 2 0.08 49.49 27.64
CA LEU A 2 -0.50 48.17 27.89
C LEU A 2 -0.26 47.27 26.67
N ASP A 3 0.44 46.14 26.87
CA ASP A 3 0.43 45.04 25.93
C ASP A 3 -0.99 44.48 25.86
N ALA A 4 -1.64 44.67 24.71
CA ALA A 4 -2.86 43.97 24.38
C ALA A 4 -2.47 42.51 24.10
N PRO A 5 -2.98 41.51 24.84
CA PRO A 5 -2.88 40.14 24.36
C PRO A 5 -3.70 40.09 23.07
N MET A 6 -3.03 39.84 21.94
CA MET A 6 -3.74 39.36 20.77
C MET A 6 -4.45 38.09 21.20
N LEU A 7 -5.75 38.19 21.45
CA LEU A 7 -6.66 37.07 21.37
C LEU A 7 -6.52 36.56 19.93
N GLY A 8 -5.58 35.65 19.73
CA GLY A 8 -5.59 34.76 18.58
C GLY A 8 -6.93 34.08 18.65
N LEU A 9 -7.86 34.56 17.82
CA LEU A 9 -8.98 33.73 17.42
C LEU A 9 -8.36 32.52 16.73
N ASP A 10 -8.10 31.46 17.50
CA ASP A 10 -8.07 30.11 16.98
C ASP A 10 -9.47 29.87 16.44
N PHE A 11 -9.70 30.32 15.21
CA PHE A 11 -10.74 29.78 14.38
C PHE A 11 -10.47 28.30 14.35
N VAL A 12 -11.21 27.54 15.16
CA VAL A 12 -11.28 26.09 15.14
C VAL A 12 -11.31 25.71 13.67
N ALA A 13 -10.16 25.25 13.17
CA ALA A 13 -9.95 24.95 11.78
C ALA A 13 -10.86 23.77 11.48
N ASP A 14 -12.06 24.06 10.95
CA ASP A 14 -13.08 23.12 10.54
C ASP A 14 -12.88 21.72 11.17
N ASP A 15 -13.41 21.52 12.38
CA ASP A 15 -13.28 20.26 13.14
C ASP A 15 -13.70 19.02 12.32
N SER A 16 -14.35 19.20 11.16
CA SER A 16 -14.64 18.17 10.18
C SER A 16 -13.40 17.36 9.75
N ARG A 17 -12.19 17.93 9.85
CA ARG A 17 -10.95 17.29 9.39
C ARG A 17 -10.01 16.84 10.50
N VAL A 18 -10.46 16.85 11.74
CA VAL A 18 -9.72 16.25 12.85
C VAL A 18 -9.57 14.74 12.63
N GLY A 19 -8.36 14.23 12.86
CA GLY A 19 -8.00 12.82 12.75
C GLY A 19 -6.99 12.51 11.63
N PHE A 20 -6.21 11.44 11.82
CA PHE A 20 -5.22 11.00 10.83
C PHE A 20 -5.92 10.39 9.61
N ARG A 21 -5.77 11.05 8.45
CA ARG A 21 -6.37 10.64 7.18
C ARG A 21 -5.27 10.35 6.16
N LEU A 22 -5.48 9.34 5.32
CA LEU A 22 -4.53 9.00 4.26
C LEU A 22 -4.39 10.18 3.29
N HIS A 23 -3.20 10.78 3.26
CA HIS A 23 -2.88 11.94 2.44
C HIS A 23 -2.29 11.49 1.10
N SER A 24 -1.33 10.56 1.13
CA SER A 24 -0.71 10.01 -0.07
C SER A 24 -0.24 8.57 0.15
N LEU A 25 -0.36 7.73 -0.87
CA LEU A 25 0.19 6.38 -0.93
C LEU A 25 1.24 6.31 -2.04
N GLY A 26 2.40 5.73 -1.75
CA GLY A 26 3.45 5.42 -2.71
C GLY A 26 3.76 3.93 -2.70
N VAL A 27 3.85 3.32 -3.87
CA VAL A 27 4.30 1.92 -4.02
C VAL A 27 5.40 1.81 -5.06
N LEU A 28 6.41 1.00 -4.76
CA LEU A 28 7.47 0.60 -5.68
C LEU A 28 7.50 -0.92 -5.70
N ASN A 29 7.53 -1.51 -6.90
CA ASN A 29 7.72 -2.95 -7.07
C ASN A 29 6.72 -3.78 -6.24
N TRP A 30 5.44 -3.41 -6.26
CA TRP A 30 4.38 -4.06 -5.49
C TRP A 30 3.31 -4.66 -6.42
N GLY A 31 3.11 -5.98 -6.37
CA GLY A 31 2.18 -6.69 -7.26
C GLY A 31 2.54 -6.51 -8.73
N THR A 32 1.68 -5.86 -9.52
CA THR A 32 1.99 -5.52 -10.93
C THR A 32 2.64 -4.14 -11.10
N PHE A 33 2.65 -3.30 -10.06
CA PHE A 33 3.33 -2.00 -10.09
C PHE A 33 4.85 -2.23 -10.04
N ASN A 34 5.57 -1.83 -11.10
CA ASN A 34 6.99 -2.12 -11.27
C ASN A 34 7.77 -0.92 -11.81
N GLN A 35 9.10 -0.96 -11.67
CA GLN A 35 10.10 -0.08 -12.32
C GLN A 35 10.08 1.41 -11.93
N ARG A 36 9.01 1.90 -11.31
CA ARG A 36 8.90 3.27 -10.82
C ARG A 36 8.04 3.35 -9.57
N VAL A 37 8.15 4.48 -8.88
CA VAL A 37 7.22 4.81 -7.78
C VAL A 37 5.88 5.20 -8.39
N TRP A 38 4.83 4.48 -8.01
CA TRP A 38 3.45 4.82 -8.33
C TRP A 38 2.85 5.51 -7.11
N ARG A 39 2.33 6.73 -7.30
CA ARG A 39 1.77 7.54 -6.23
C ARG A 39 0.28 7.78 -6.45
N LEU A 40 -0.47 7.74 -5.35
CA LEU A 40 -1.86 8.13 -5.26
C LEU A 40 -1.97 9.25 -4.22
N ASP A 41 -2.33 10.44 -4.67
CA ASP A 41 -2.50 11.62 -3.82
C ASP A 41 -3.99 11.82 -3.53
N LEU A 42 -4.39 11.58 -2.28
CA LEU A 42 -5.78 11.67 -1.82
C LEU A 42 -6.06 12.98 -1.07
N GLY A 43 -5.03 13.64 -0.55
CA GLY A 43 -5.17 14.90 0.18
C GLY A 43 -6.11 14.80 1.39
N GLY A 44 -6.16 13.63 2.05
CA GLY A 44 -7.04 13.39 3.19
C GLY A 44 -8.53 13.24 2.84
N ARG A 45 -8.88 13.20 1.55
CA ARG A 45 -10.26 13.08 1.04
C ARG A 45 -10.58 11.64 0.62
N ASN A 46 -11.85 11.41 0.27
CA ASN A 46 -12.31 10.15 -0.30
C ASN A 46 -11.71 9.96 -1.69
N GLY A 47 -11.13 8.79 -1.95
CA GLY A 47 -10.65 8.36 -3.26
C GLY A 47 -11.52 7.24 -3.83
N LEU A 48 -11.78 7.28 -5.13
CA LEU A 48 -12.45 6.20 -5.86
C LEU A 48 -11.43 5.52 -6.80
N LEU A 49 -11.18 4.23 -6.57
CA LEU A 49 -10.32 3.41 -7.43
C LEU A 49 -11.17 2.69 -8.47
N THR A 50 -11.04 3.07 -9.75
CA THR A 50 -11.75 2.46 -10.88
C THR A 50 -10.80 1.85 -11.90
N GLY A 51 -11.33 1.06 -12.83
CA GLY A 51 -10.59 0.38 -13.90
C GLY A 51 -11.00 -1.08 -14.07
N ASP A 52 -10.48 -1.73 -15.10
CA ASP A 52 -10.88 -3.09 -15.49
C ASP A 52 -10.42 -4.18 -14.52
N ILE A 53 -10.98 -5.39 -14.67
CA ILE A 53 -10.51 -6.56 -13.92
C ILE A 53 -9.02 -6.79 -14.21
N GLY A 54 -8.23 -7.02 -13.17
CA GLY A 54 -6.77 -7.19 -13.29
C GLY A 54 -5.97 -5.90 -13.32
N SER A 55 -6.60 -4.72 -13.29
CA SER A 55 -5.88 -3.42 -13.34
C SER A 55 -5.04 -3.07 -12.10
N GLY A 56 -5.09 -3.86 -11.03
CA GLY A 56 -4.31 -3.64 -9.81
C GLY A 56 -5.00 -2.82 -8.71
N LYS A 57 -6.30 -2.54 -8.81
CA LYS A 57 -7.07 -1.84 -7.74
C LYS A 57 -6.93 -2.53 -6.37
N SER A 58 -7.25 -3.82 -6.29
CA SER A 58 -7.14 -4.60 -5.05
C SER A 58 -5.70 -4.70 -4.57
N THR A 59 -4.72 -4.64 -5.47
CA THR A 59 -3.29 -4.61 -5.11
C THR A 59 -2.92 -3.34 -4.35
N LEU A 60 -3.46 -2.18 -4.73
CA LEU A 60 -3.27 -0.92 -3.97
C LEU A 60 -3.98 -0.97 -2.61
N VAL A 61 -5.20 -1.51 -2.55
CA VAL A 61 -5.94 -1.70 -1.28
C VAL A 61 -5.17 -2.65 -0.34
N ASP A 62 -4.64 -3.74 -0.88
CA ASP A 62 -3.81 -4.69 -0.12
C ASP A 62 -2.51 -4.03 0.35
N ALA A 63 -1.96 -3.05 -0.38
CA ALA A 63 -0.79 -2.29 0.05
C ALA A 63 -1.08 -1.48 1.34
N ILE A 64 -2.23 -0.80 1.38
CA ILE A 64 -2.68 -0.05 2.57
C ILE A 64 -2.92 -1.01 3.73
N THR A 65 -3.59 -2.14 3.47
CA THR A 65 -3.83 -3.19 4.48
C THR A 65 -2.52 -3.72 5.05
N THR A 66 -1.52 -3.94 4.19
CA THR A 66 -0.17 -4.41 4.60
C THR A 66 0.49 -3.44 5.57
N LEU A 67 0.34 -2.13 5.35
CA LEU A 67 0.90 -1.12 6.24
C LEU A 67 0.24 -1.07 7.62
N LEU A 68 -1.08 -1.27 7.67
CA LEU A 68 -1.90 -1.01 8.88
C LEU A 68 -2.15 -2.27 9.72
N VAL A 69 -2.12 -3.45 9.11
CA VAL A 69 -2.51 -4.70 9.77
C VAL A 69 -1.27 -5.55 10.06
N PRO A 70 -1.10 -6.06 11.30
CA PRO A 70 0.01 -6.94 11.64
C PRO A 70 0.08 -8.15 10.70
N PRO A 71 1.29 -8.55 10.23
CA PRO A 71 1.45 -9.57 9.18
C PRO A 71 0.73 -10.90 9.45
N GLN A 72 0.64 -11.30 10.72
CA GLN A 72 -0.01 -12.54 11.16
C GLN A 72 -1.53 -12.53 11.03
N ARG A 73 -2.13 -11.35 10.84
CA ARG A 73 -3.59 -11.12 10.75
C ARG A 73 -4.04 -10.65 9.37
N VAL A 74 -3.12 -10.48 8.42
CA VAL A 74 -3.46 -9.98 7.09
C VAL A 74 -4.10 -11.09 6.27
N ALA A 75 -5.35 -10.87 5.86
CA ALA A 75 -6.02 -11.66 4.83
C ALA A 75 -6.09 -10.83 3.55
N TYR A 76 -5.30 -11.22 2.54
CA TYR A 76 -5.26 -10.54 1.25
C TYR A 76 -6.48 -10.90 0.38
N ASN A 77 -6.95 -9.97 -0.45
CA ASN A 77 -7.99 -10.20 -1.47
C ASN A 77 -9.38 -10.67 -0.95
N LYS A 78 -9.85 -10.10 0.17
CA LYS A 78 -11.16 -10.44 0.77
C LYS A 78 -12.39 -10.11 -0.10
N ALA A 79 -12.23 -9.35 -1.18
CA ALA A 79 -13.33 -8.90 -2.04
C ALA A 79 -13.85 -9.96 -3.04
N ALA A 80 -13.10 -11.04 -3.29
CA ALA A 80 -13.35 -11.92 -4.46
C ALA A 80 -13.95 -13.31 -4.15
N GLY A 81 -14.31 -13.64 -2.90
CA GLY A 81 -14.93 -14.94 -2.57
C GLY A 81 -14.07 -16.19 -2.85
N ALA A 82 -12.83 -16.00 -3.33
CA ALA A 82 -11.88 -17.07 -3.59
C ALA A 82 -11.22 -17.52 -2.28
N GLU A 83 -10.95 -18.83 -2.18
CA GLU A 83 -10.27 -19.43 -1.03
C GLU A 83 -9.03 -18.62 -0.63
N ALA A 84 -8.82 -18.50 0.69
CA ALA A 84 -7.78 -17.69 1.35
C ALA A 84 -6.32 -18.06 0.99
N ARG A 85 -6.08 -18.85 -0.06
CA ARG A 85 -4.80 -19.48 -0.39
C ARG A 85 -4.10 -18.97 -1.65
N GLU A 86 -4.73 -18.15 -2.48
CA GLU A 86 -4.10 -17.78 -3.76
C GLU A 86 -3.05 -16.67 -3.65
N ARG A 87 -3.08 -15.81 -2.62
CA ARG A 87 -2.18 -14.64 -2.53
C ARG A 87 -1.53 -14.48 -1.16
N SER A 88 -0.20 -14.55 -1.15
CA SER A 88 0.66 -14.25 0.01
C SER A 88 1.40 -12.94 -0.20
N LEU A 89 1.96 -12.37 0.87
CA LEU A 89 2.85 -11.21 0.80
C LEU A 89 3.99 -11.43 -0.22
N ARG A 90 4.53 -12.65 -0.28
CA ARG A 90 5.56 -13.04 -1.25
C ARG A 90 5.11 -12.85 -2.69
N SER A 91 3.86 -13.21 -3.02
CA SER A 91 3.33 -13.03 -4.38
C SER A 91 3.28 -11.56 -4.79
N TYR A 92 3.03 -10.64 -3.85
CA TYR A 92 3.06 -9.20 -4.12
C TYR A 92 4.49 -8.67 -4.28
N VAL A 93 5.41 -9.08 -3.41
CA VAL A 93 6.82 -8.66 -3.45
C VAL A 93 7.52 -9.15 -4.73
N VAL A 94 7.26 -10.38 -5.14
CA VAL A 94 7.84 -10.96 -6.37
C VAL A 94 7.07 -10.56 -7.64
N GLY A 95 5.79 -10.22 -7.50
CA GLY A 95 4.96 -9.74 -8.61
C GLY A 95 4.48 -10.87 -9.51
N HIS A 96 3.93 -11.94 -8.94
CA HIS A 96 3.30 -13.00 -9.72
C HIS A 96 2.04 -12.45 -10.42
N TYR A 97 2.03 -12.42 -11.75
CA TYR A 97 0.92 -11.83 -12.54
C TYR A 97 0.29 -12.79 -13.55
N LYS A 98 0.92 -13.93 -13.83
CA LYS A 98 0.42 -14.96 -14.76
C LYS A 98 0.85 -16.34 -14.28
N SER A 99 -0.02 -17.31 -14.45
CA SER A 99 0.29 -18.74 -14.28
C SER A 99 0.58 -19.32 -15.66
N GLU A 100 1.82 -19.68 -15.94
CA GLU A 100 2.15 -20.41 -17.18
C GLU A 100 2.02 -21.90 -16.93
N ARG A 101 1.19 -22.55 -17.75
CA ARG A 101 1.06 -23.99 -17.79
C ARG A 101 2.11 -24.51 -18.76
N ASN A 102 3.10 -25.21 -18.23
CA ASN A 102 4.10 -25.85 -19.08
C ASN A 102 3.43 -27.05 -19.77
N GLU A 103 3.23 -26.96 -21.09
CA GLU A 103 2.55 -28.00 -21.88
C GLU A 103 3.28 -29.35 -21.88
N ILE A 104 4.58 -29.35 -21.58
CA ILE A 104 5.43 -30.56 -21.56
C ILE A 104 5.34 -31.28 -20.20
N THR A 105 5.20 -30.54 -19.10
CA THR A 105 5.23 -31.11 -17.73
C THR A 105 3.89 -31.05 -17.00
N GLY A 106 2.86 -30.42 -17.58
CA GLY A 106 1.54 -30.22 -16.98
C GLY A 106 1.51 -29.32 -15.74
N SER A 107 2.68 -28.80 -15.32
CA SER A 107 2.83 -28.00 -14.10
C SER A 107 2.58 -26.52 -14.37
N THR A 108 1.79 -25.91 -13.49
CA THR A 108 1.51 -24.48 -13.49
C THR A 108 2.58 -23.78 -12.66
N ARG A 109 3.39 -22.91 -13.29
CA ARG A 109 4.36 -22.07 -12.55
C ARG A 109 3.97 -20.59 -12.65
N PRO A 110 3.96 -19.86 -11.53
CA PRO A 110 3.73 -18.43 -11.57
C PRO A 110 4.93 -17.71 -12.20
N VAL A 111 4.67 -16.86 -13.19
CA VAL A 111 5.67 -15.98 -13.81
C VAL A 111 5.84 -14.75 -12.91
N ALA A 112 7.07 -14.56 -12.42
CA ALA A 112 7.47 -13.44 -11.58
C ALA A 112 7.89 -12.24 -12.43
N LEU A 113 7.44 -11.04 -12.05
CA LEU A 113 7.92 -9.78 -12.64
C LEU A 113 9.30 -9.37 -12.11
N ARG A 114 9.77 -10.00 -11.02
CA ARG A 114 10.96 -9.60 -10.28
C ARG A 114 11.80 -10.79 -9.86
N ASP A 115 13.10 -10.58 -9.79
CA ASP A 115 14.07 -11.53 -9.26
C ASP A 115 14.44 -11.22 -7.80
N ALA A 116 15.36 -11.99 -7.24
CA ALA A 116 15.85 -11.84 -5.87
C ALA A 116 16.82 -10.66 -5.66
N SER A 117 16.94 -9.75 -6.62
CA SER A 117 17.69 -8.49 -6.45
C SER A 117 16.76 -7.28 -6.23
N SER A 118 15.46 -7.49 -6.40
CA SER A 118 14.46 -6.43 -6.34
C SER A 118 13.94 -6.22 -4.92
N HIS A 119 13.62 -4.96 -4.62
CA HIS A 119 13.04 -4.54 -3.35
C HIS A 119 11.66 -3.96 -3.59
N SER A 120 10.71 -4.26 -2.71
CA SER A 120 9.36 -3.69 -2.72
C SER A 120 9.21 -2.69 -1.60
N ILE A 121 8.62 -1.54 -1.89
CA ILE A 121 8.41 -0.47 -0.91
C ILE A 121 6.95 -0.06 -0.95
N ILE A 122 6.34 0.03 0.23
CA ILE A 122 5.03 0.64 0.43
C ILE A 122 5.21 1.76 1.43
N LEU A 123 4.69 2.94 1.12
CA LEU A 123 4.74 4.12 1.97
C LEU A 123 3.39 4.82 1.96
N ALA A 124 2.88 5.18 3.13
CA ALA A 124 1.67 5.99 3.27
C ALA A 124 1.90 7.13 4.26
N VAL A 125 1.48 8.33 3.86
CA VAL A 125 1.48 9.52 4.71
C VAL A 125 0.07 9.74 5.20
N PHE A 126 -0.10 9.85 6.51
CA PHE A 126 -1.34 10.22 7.17
C PHE A 126 -1.19 11.61 7.77
N ARG A 127 -2.15 12.50 7.51
CA ARG A 127 -2.14 13.86 8.05
C ARG A 127 -3.38 14.12 8.88
N ASN A 128 -3.20 14.78 10.01
CA ASN A 128 -4.25 15.34 10.85
C ASN A 128 -4.21 16.86 10.67
N GLU A 129 -5.05 17.38 9.77
CA GLU A 129 -5.03 18.80 9.38
C GLU A 129 -5.40 19.71 10.56
N GLY A 130 -6.30 19.27 11.44
CA GLY A 130 -6.74 20.07 12.60
C GLY A 130 -5.63 20.34 13.63
N TYR A 131 -4.56 19.54 13.64
CA TYR A 131 -3.42 19.71 14.54
C TYR A 131 -2.10 19.93 13.80
N ASP A 132 -2.14 20.08 12.47
CA ASP A 132 -0.98 20.11 11.57
C ASP A 132 0.06 19.01 11.84
N GLN A 133 -0.41 17.80 12.12
CA GLN A 133 0.45 16.64 12.38
C GLN A 133 0.50 15.71 11.18
N ALA A 134 1.66 15.11 10.92
CA ALA A 134 1.84 14.11 9.88
C ALA A 134 2.60 12.89 10.42
N VAL A 135 2.14 11.70 10.03
CA VAL A 135 2.77 10.41 10.35
C VAL A 135 2.98 9.64 9.05
N THR A 136 4.17 9.09 8.86
CA THR A 136 4.47 8.24 7.71
C THR A 136 4.66 6.80 8.17
N LEU A 137 3.94 5.88 7.55
CA LEU A 137 4.18 4.44 7.67
C LEU A 137 4.88 3.95 6.42
N ALA A 138 5.96 3.19 6.59
CA ALA A 138 6.68 2.59 5.48
C ALA A 138 7.05 1.15 5.81
N GLN A 139 6.93 0.27 4.82
CA GLN A 139 7.45 -1.09 4.87
C GLN A 139 8.29 -1.35 3.63
N VAL A 140 9.50 -1.87 3.87
CA VAL A 140 10.47 -2.24 2.83
C VAL A 140 10.68 -3.73 2.90
N PHE A 141 10.49 -4.40 1.77
CA PHE A 141 10.66 -5.84 1.65
C PHE A 141 11.90 -6.13 0.81
N PHE A 142 12.82 -6.87 1.42
CA PHE A 142 14.02 -7.42 0.78
C PHE A 142 13.76 -8.89 0.51
N TRP A 143 13.97 -9.32 -0.73
CA TRP A 143 13.95 -10.74 -1.08
C TRP A 143 15.35 -11.17 -1.47
N GLY A 144 16.16 -11.61 -0.50
CA GLY A 144 17.44 -12.25 -0.78
C GLY A 144 17.24 -13.72 -1.18
N LYS A 145 18.25 -14.34 -1.80
CA LYS A 145 18.39 -15.80 -1.70
C LYS A 145 18.49 -16.12 -0.21
N ASP A 146 17.65 -17.01 0.30
CA ASP A 146 17.88 -17.61 1.61
C ASP A 146 19.32 -18.12 1.63
N THR A 147 20.19 -17.43 2.35
CA THR A 147 21.43 -18.05 2.81
C THR A 147 20.99 -18.83 4.03
N GLN A 148 20.42 -20.02 3.80
CA GLN A 148 20.34 -21.04 4.84
C GLN A 148 21.79 -21.30 5.25
N GLY A 149 22.16 -20.78 6.42
CA GLY A 149 23.27 -21.29 7.21
C GLY A 149 22.78 -22.40 8.12
#